data_AF-A0A1G6JX26-F1
#
_entry.id   AF-A0A1G6JX26-F1
#
_cell.length_a   1.000
_cell.length_b   1.000
_cell.length_c   1.000
_cell.angle_alpha   90.00
_cell.angle_beta   90.00
_cell.angle_gamma   90.00
#
_symmetry.space_group_name_H-M   'P 1'
#
loop_
_entity.id
_entity.type
_entity.pdbx_description
1 polymer ?
#
loop_
_entity_poly.entity_id
_entity_poly.type
_entity_poly.pdbx_seq_one_letter_code
_entity_poly.pdbx_strand_id
1 'polypeptide(L)'
;MDEEKCNTEEFKRLKKKNLFEYNLMMLGFVVLMGFLVYVDQGALLTMVFLVVMWTILIVSFYTLKTQNPIGTKTNRTVQRCERRRVGEKKWYRKKLIVFVILLIVVVPITIMVFVRGIHTFNIDYTLGTFPFIGAWIGYNVGETTNIKSLT
;
A
#
# COMPACT_ATOMS: atom_id res chain seq x y z
N MET A 1 -12.40 15.36 28.37
CA MET A 1 -11.29 16.09 27.74
C MET A 1 -10.53 15.18 26.77
N ASP A 2 -11.21 14.65 25.75
CA ASP A 2 -10.59 13.84 24.68
C ASP A 2 -11.47 13.77 23.39
N GLU A 3 -12.52 14.60 23.33
CA GLU A 3 -13.54 14.62 22.27
C GLU A 3 -13.16 15.55 21.10
N GLU A 4 -12.18 16.44 21.28
CA GLU A 4 -11.72 17.37 20.21
C GLU A 4 -10.75 16.76 19.19
N LYS A 5 -10.16 15.58 19.45
CA LYS A 5 -8.99 15.10 18.68
C LYS A 5 -9.27 14.51 17.29
N CYS A 6 -10.53 14.38 16.89
CA CYS A 6 -10.87 13.90 15.55
C CYS A 6 -11.94 14.78 14.91
N ASN A 7 -11.68 16.09 14.89
CA ASN A 7 -12.47 17.02 14.10
C ASN A 7 -12.56 16.49 12.65
N THR A 8 -13.79 16.26 12.18
CA THR A 8 -14.10 15.65 10.88
C THR A 8 -13.49 16.44 9.73
N GLU A 9 -13.39 17.76 9.84
CA GLU A 9 -12.76 18.62 8.83
C GLU A 9 -11.24 18.45 8.78
N GLU A 10 -10.59 18.44 9.95
CA GLU A 10 -9.14 18.23 10.03
C GLU A 10 -8.77 16.82 9.56
N PHE A 11 -9.57 15.83 9.95
CA PHE A 11 -9.39 14.45 9.50
C PHE A 11 -9.56 14.30 7.98
N LYS A 12 -10.54 14.98 7.37
CA LYS A 12 -10.68 15.06 5.90
C LYS A 12 -9.44 15.68 5.25
N ARG A 13 -8.92 16.79 5.80
CA ARG A 13 -7.70 17.44 5.29
C ARG A 13 -6.50 16.51 5.35
N LEU A 14 -6.32 15.82 6.48
CA LEU A 14 -5.22 14.85 6.66
C LEU A 14 -5.34 13.66 5.70
N LYS A 15 -6.55 13.13 5.48
CA LYS A 15 -6.78 12.06 4.48
C LYS A 15 -6.47 12.51 3.06
N LYS A 16 -6.90 13.72 2.66
CA LYS A 16 -6.58 14.29 1.34
C LYS A 16 -5.07 14.45 1.15
N LYS A 17 -4.37 14.96 2.17
CA LYS A 17 -2.91 15.08 2.15
C LYS A 17 -2.23 13.71 1.99
N ASN A 18 -2.66 12.72 2.76
CA ASN A 18 -2.12 11.36 2.68
C ASN A 18 -2.39 10.71 1.30
N LEU A 19 -3.56 10.97 0.71
CA LEU A 19 -3.90 10.51 -0.65
C LEU A 19 -2.99 11.16 -1.70
N PHE A 20 -2.70 12.45 -1.57
CA PHE A 20 -1.76 13.16 -2.44
C PHE A 20 -0.33 12.60 -2.32
N GLU A 21 0.17 12.40 -1.10
CA GLU A 21 1.49 11.79 -0.85
C GLU A 21 1.58 10.38 -1.46
N TYR A 22 0.53 9.57 -1.31
CA TYR A 22 0.45 8.24 -1.92
C TYR A 22 0.46 8.31 -3.46
N ASN A 23 -0.32 9.20 -4.05
CA ASN A 23 -0.36 9.37 -5.51
C ASN A 23 0.98 9.83 -6.07
N LEU A 24 1.68 10.73 -5.37
CA LEU A 24 3.01 11.18 -5.76
C LEU A 24 4.03 10.02 -5.71
N MET A 25 3.98 9.20 -4.65
CA MET A 25 4.82 8.00 -4.53
C MET A 25 4.51 6.98 -5.63
N MET A 26 3.23 6.72 -5.91
CA MET A 26 2.81 5.81 -6.97
C MET A 26 3.22 6.30 -8.36
N LEU A 27 3.11 7.60 -8.63
CA LEU A 27 3.59 8.18 -9.87
C LEU A 27 5.10 7.97 -10.03
N GLY A 28 5.89 8.25 -8.99
CA GLY A 28 7.33 7.99 -9.00
C GLY A 28 7.65 6.51 -9.23
N PHE A 29 6.89 5.60 -8.63
CA PHE A 29 7.03 4.16 -8.84
C PHE A 29 6.72 3.75 -10.29
N VAL A 30 5.66 4.28 -10.90
CA VAL A 30 5.32 4.01 -12.30
C VAL A 30 6.40 4.54 -13.25
N VAL A 31 6.93 5.74 -12.99
CA VAL A 31 8.02 6.31 -13.79
C VAL A 31 9.29 5.46 -13.67
N LEU A 32 9.65 5.04 -12.45
CA LEU A 32 10.80 4.17 -12.22
C LEU A 32 10.63 2.82 -12.95
N MET A 33 9.44 2.24 -12.87
CA MET A 33 9.10 0.99 -13.56
C MET A 33 9.23 1.16 -15.08
N GLY A 34 8.67 2.23 -15.65
CA GLY A 34 8.78 2.54 -17.07
C GLY A 34 10.22 2.74 -17.52
N PHE A 35 11.04 3.43 -16.72
CA PHE A 35 12.47 3.60 -17.00
C PHE A 35 13.22 2.27 -17.01
N LEU A 36 13.01 1.42 -16.01
CA LEU A 36 13.68 0.12 -15.91
C LEU A 36 13.29 -0.85 -17.03
N VAL A 37 12.04 -0.78 -17.50
CA VAL A 37 11.59 -1.49 -18.71
C VAL A 37 12.29 -0.92 -19.95
N TYR A 38 12.39 0.41 -20.07
CA TYR A 38 13.06 1.06 -21.20
C TYR A 38 14.54 0.68 -21.33
N VAL A 39 15.26 0.51 -20.21
CA VAL A 39 16.67 0.11 -20.20
C VAL A 39 16.89 -1.42 -20.20
N ASP A 40 15.84 -2.22 -20.40
CA ASP A 40 15.85 -3.69 -20.41
C ASP A 40 16.43 -4.33 -19.13
N GLN A 41 16.20 -3.68 -17.98
CA GLN A 41 16.68 -4.15 -16.68
C GLN A 41 15.57 -4.89 -15.89
N GLY A 42 14.90 -5.84 -16.54
CA GLY A 42 13.79 -6.62 -15.94
C GLY A 42 14.17 -7.37 -14.65
N ALA A 43 15.43 -7.82 -14.55
CA ALA A 43 15.95 -8.45 -13.34
C ALA A 43 15.98 -7.48 -12.13
N LEU A 44 16.45 -6.24 -12.34
CA LEU A 44 16.45 -5.20 -11.30
C LEU A 44 15.03 -4.77 -10.94
N LEU A 45 14.14 -4.68 -11.94
CA LEU A 45 12.72 -4.41 -11.72
C LEU A 45 12.07 -5.42 -10.78
N THR A 46 12.29 -6.70 -11.07
CA THR A 46 11.75 -7.82 -10.27
C THR A 46 12.31 -7.81 -8.85
N MET A 47 13.61 -7.52 -8.68
CA MET A 47 14.21 -7.38 -7.36
C MET A 47 13.65 -6.20 -6.57
N VAL A 48 13.57 -5.01 -7.18
CA VAL A 48 13.00 -3.80 -6.55
C VAL A 48 11.54 -4.07 -6.14
N PHE A 49 10.76 -4.69 -7.01
CA PHE A 49 9.38 -5.05 -6.72
C PHE A 49 9.26 -5.99 -5.51
N LEU A 50 10.07 -7.06 -5.47
CA LEU A 50 10.09 -8.00 -4.35
C LEU A 50 10.48 -7.29 -3.03
N VAL A 51 11.50 -6.45 -3.04
CA VAL A 51 11.94 -5.70 -1.86
C VAL A 51 10.81 -4.80 -1.34
N VAL A 52 10.12 -4.09 -2.23
CA VAL A 52 8.97 -3.24 -1.85
C VAL A 52 7.84 -4.07 -1.25
N MET A 53 7.47 -5.19 -1.88
CA MET A 53 6.39 -6.07 -1.39
C MET A 53 6.70 -6.67 -0.02
N TRP A 54 7.93 -7.16 0.19
CA TRP A 54 8.38 -7.66 1.48
C TRP A 54 8.43 -6.57 2.55
N THR A 55 8.86 -5.36 2.18
CA THR A 55 8.86 -4.21 3.10
C THR A 55 7.43 -3.90 3.56
N ILE A 56 6.45 -3.87 2.64
CA ILE A 56 5.03 -3.66 2.98
C ILE A 56 4.51 -4.78 3.88
N LEU A 57 4.87 -6.05 3.60
CA LEU A 57 4.47 -7.19 4.42
C LEU A 57 5.02 -7.08 5.85
N ILE A 58 6.31 -6.76 6.01
CA ILE A 58 6.97 -6.60 7.32
C ILE A 58 6.34 -5.45 8.11
N VAL A 59 6.14 -4.29 7.48
CA VAL A 59 5.51 -3.13 8.13
C VAL A 59 4.07 -3.45 8.54
N SER A 60 3.33 -4.21 7.72
CA SER A 60 1.96 -4.64 8.02
C SER A 60 1.92 -5.62 9.19
N PHE A 61 2.83 -6.60 9.22
CA PHE A 61 2.99 -7.53 10.33
C PHE A 61 3.34 -6.80 11.63
N TYR A 62 4.30 -5.88 11.59
CA TYR A 62 4.67 -5.06 12.74
C TYR A 62 3.46 -4.25 13.25
N THR A 63 2.71 -3.63 12.35
CA THR A 63 1.52 -2.84 12.71
C THR A 63 0.45 -3.72 13.36
N LEU A 64 0.26 -4.95 12.88
CA LEU A 64 -0.66 -5.92 13.50
C LEU A 64 -0.19 -6.35 14.90
N LYS A 65 1.11 -6.62 15.06
CA LYS A 65 1.68 -7.09 16.33
C LYS A 65 1.71 -6.01 17.40
N THR A 66 2.20 -4.82 17.05
CA THR A 66 2.35 -3.70 18.01
C THR A 66 1.09 -2.87 18.15
N GLN A 67 0.12 -3.06 17.25
CA GLN A 67 -1.06 -2.21 17.09
C GLN A 67 -0.74 -0.72 16.91
N ASN A 68 0.53 -0.40 16.62
CA ASN A 68 1.03 0.96 16.48
C ASN A 68 1.43 1.16 15.02
N PRO A 69 0.76 2.07 14.31
CA PRO A 69 1.04 2.29 12.90
C PRO A 69 2.41 2.95 12.72
N ILE A 70 3.23 2.36 11.86
CA ILE A 70 4.47 2.98 11.39
C ILE A 70 4.11 3.97 10.29
N GLY A 71 4.73 5.16 10.31
CA GLY A 71 4.54 6.17 9.28
C GLY A 71 4.76 7.60 9.78
N THR A 72 4.48 8.56 8.90
CA THR A 72 4.51 9.99 9.21
C THR A 72 3.52 10.34 10.32
N LYS A 73 3.74 11.48 11.01
CA LYS A 73 2.83 11.99 12.04
C LYS A 73 1.38 12.05 11.53
N THR A 74 1.20 12.48 10.27
CA THR A 74 -0.09 12.50 9.58
C THR A 74 -0.71 11.12 9.44
N ASN A 75 0.03 10.12 8.95
CA ASN A 75 -0.49 8.76 8.78
C ASN A 75 -0.87 8.12 10.13
N ARG A 76 -0.07 8.34 11.17
CA ARG A 76 -0.38 7.85 12.54
C ARG A 76 -1.68 8.45 13.08
N THR A 77 -1.88 9.76 12.91
CA THR A 77 -3.11 10.43 13.34
C THR A 77 -4.32 9.92 12.58
N VAL A 78 -4.20 9.74 11.25
CA VAL A 78 -5.28 9.21 10.42
C VAL A 78 -5.69 7.81 10.88
N GLN A 79 -4.72 6.91 11.07
CA GLN A 79 -5.01 5.53 11.50
C GLN A 79 -5.59 5.45 12.92
N ARG A 80 -5.17 6.33 13.83
CA ARG A 80 -5.75 6.41 15.19
C ARG A 80 -7.21 6.86 15.15
N CYS A 81 -7.51 7.89 14.36
CA CYS A 81 -8.87 8.36 14.13
C CYS A 81 -9.76 7.28 13.49
N GLU A 82 -9.26 6.59 12.47
CA GLU A 82 -9.98 5.50 11.82
C GLU A 82 -10.24 4.33 12.76
N ARG A 83 -9.25 3.94 13.57
CA ARG A 83 -9.39 2.90 14.59
C ARG A 83 -10.45 3.25 15.63
N ARG A 84 -10.55 4.52 16.05
CA ARG A 84 -11.63 4.98 16.94
C ARG A 84 -13.00 4.91 16.27
N ARG A 85 -13.12 5.34 15.00
CA ARG A 85 -14.40 5.36 14.27
C ARG A 85 -14.93 3.95 13.95
N VAL A 86 -14.07 3.05 13.51
CA VAL A 86 -14.43 1.69 13.08
C VAL A 86 -14.50 0.70 14.26
N GLY A 87 -13.83 1.03 15.37
CA GLY A 87 -13.68 0.17 16.54
C GLY A 87 -12.50 -0.79 16.38
N GLU A 88 -11.81 -1.06 17.49
CA GLU A 88 -10.53 -1.79 17.48
C GLU A 88 -10.63 -3.19 16.90
N LYS A 89 -11.67 -3.95 17.27
CA LYS A 89 -11.88 -5.32 16.78
C LYS A 89 -12.10 -5.36 15.26
N LYS A 90 -12.92 -4.45 14.73
CA LYS A 90 -13.19 -4.37 13.28
C LYS A 90 -11.96 -3.87 12.52
N TRP A 91 -11.23 -2.89 13.08
CA TRP A 91 -9.99 -2.40 12.51
C TRP A 91 -8.92 -3.50 12.42
N TYR A 92 -8.74 -4.27 13.49
CA TYR A 92 -7.80 -5.39 13.53
C TYR A 92 -8.15 -6.47 12.49
N ARG A 93 -9.43 -6.87 12.41
CA ARG A 93 -9.90 -7.85 11.41
C ARG A 93 -9.63 -7.38 9.99
N LYS A 94 -9.91 -6.10 9.67
CA LYS A 94 -9.62 -5.54 8.33
C LYS A 94 -8.12 -5.60 8.01
N LYS A 95 -7.26 -5.21 8.96
CA LYS A 95 -5.80 -5.26 8.77
C LYS A 95 -5.29 -6.69 8.64
N LEU A 96 -5.86 -7.64 9.37
CA LEU A 96 -5.50 -9.05 9.30
C LEU A 96 -5.86 -9.62 7.92
N ILE A 97 -7.06 -9.34 7.40
CA ILE A 97 -7.48 -9.77 6.05
C ILE A 97 -6.51 -9.24 4.99
N VAL A 98 -6.18 -7.95 5.04
CA VAL A 98 -5.22 -7.35 4.09
C VAL A 98 -3.85 -8.02 4.19
N PHE A 99 -3.36 -8.27 5.40
CA PHE A 99 -2.09 -8.96 5.62
C PHE A 99 -2.08 -10.39 5.07
N VAL A 100 -3.14 -11.16 5.32
CA VAL A 100 -3.26 -12.54 4.82
C VAL A 100 -3.31 -12.58 3.30
N ILE A 101 -4.09 -11.69 2.66
CA ILE A 101 -4.14 -11.57 1.20
C ILE A 101 -2.73 -11.23 0.67
N LEU A 102 -2.05 -10.26 1.29
CA LEU A 102 -0.72 -9.86 0.86
C LEU A 102 0.30 -11.00 1.03
N LEU A 103 0.22 -11.78 2.10
CA LEU A 103 1.05 -12.96 2.33
C LEU A 103 0.83 -14.03 1.24
N ILE A 104 -0.44 -14.32 0.91
CA ILE A 104 -0.82 -15.28 -0.13
C ILE A 104 -0.31 -14.84 -1.52
N VAL A 105 -0.18 -13.53 -1.77
CA VAL A 105 0.35 -13.02 -3.05
C VAL A 105 1.88 -13.01 -3.05
N VAL A 106 2.51 -12.49 -1.99
CA VAL A 106 3.97 -12.26 -1.95
C VAL A 106 4.77 -13.55 -1.90
N VAL A 107 4.34 -14.52 -1.09
CA VAL A 107 5.10 -15.76 -0.87
C VAL A 107 5.21 -16.59 -2.16
N PRO A 108 4.12 -16.90 -2.89
CA PRO A 108 4.21 -17.66 -4.14
C PRO A 108 5.01 -16.93 -5.22
N ILE A 109 4.86 -15.61 -5.36
CA ILE A 109 5.65 -14.83 -6.32
C ILE A 109 7.14 -14.95 -5.99
N THR A 110 7.50 -14.84 -4.71
CA THR A 110 8.89 -15.00 -4.26
C THR A 110 9.42 -16.39 -4.60
N ILE A 111 8.68 -17.45 -4.25
CA ILE A 111 9.07 -18.83 -4.57
C ILE A 111 9.26 -19.01 -6.08
N MET A 112 8.34 -18.49 -6.90
CA MET A 112 8.40 -18.61 -8.35
C MET A 112 9.65 -17.92 -8.94
N VAL A 113 9.99 -16.73 -8.45
CA VAL A 113 11.19 -15.98 -8.87
C VAL A 113 12.47 -16.74 -8.48
N PHE A 114 12.54 -17.29 -7.26
CA PHE A 114 13.71 -18.05 -6.82
C PHE A 114 13.87 -19.39 -7.56
N VAL A 115 12.78 -20.11 -7.83
CA VAL A 115 12.80 -21.41 -8.53
C VAL A 115 13.19 -21.25 -10.00
N ARG A 116 12.65 -20.23 -10.69
CA ARG A 116 12.96 -20.00 -12.11
C ARG A 116 14.28 -19.24 -12.31
N GLY A 117 14.74 -18.53 -11.29
CA GLY A 117 15.85 -17.60 -11.39
C GLY A 117 15.39 -16.23 -11.90
N ILE A 118 16.02 -15.17 -11.38
CA ILE A 118 15.65 -13.77 -11.67
C ILE A 118 15.85 -13.44 -13.17
N HIS A 119 16.80 -14.10 -13.84
CA HIS A 119 17.15 -13.84 -15.24
C HIS A 119 16.23 -14.51 -16.27
N THR A 120 15.43 -15.50 -15.87
CA THR A 120 14.49 -16.18 -16.79
C THR A 120 13.10 -15.55 -16.76
N PHE A 121 12.87 -14.61 -15.85
CA PHE A 121 11.64 -13.81 -15.75
C PHE A 121 11.63 -12.67 -16.79
N ASN A 122 11.70 -13.03 -18.07
CA ASN A 122 11.26 -12.15 -19.15
C ASN A 122 9.74 -12.25 -19.25
N ILE A 123 9.04 -11.61 -18.30
CA ILE A 123 7.62 -11.30 -18.51
C ILE A 123 7.60 -10.27 -19.64
N ASP A 124 6.81 -10.48 -20.69
CA ASP A 124 6.48 -9.41 -21.62
C ASP A 124 5.79 -8.27 -20.85
N TYR A 125 6.59 -7.29 -20.42
CA TYR A 125 6.20 -6.23 -19.48
C TYR A 125 5.09 -5.33 -20.03
N THR A 126 4.75 -5.46 -21.31
CA THR A 126 3.63 -4.81 -22.01
C THR A 126 2.28 -5.10 -21.36
N LEU A 127 2.10 -6.27 -20.71
CA LEU A 127 0.91 -6.63 -19.92
C LEU A 127 1.10 -6.38 -18.40
N GLY A 128 2.31 -6.06 -17.96
CA GLY A 128 2.72 -6.07 -16.54
C GLY A 128 2.33 -4.85 -15.71
N THR A 129 2.02 -3.71 -16.32
CA THR A 129 1.64 -2.47 -15.61
C THR A 129 0.15 -2.38 -15.29
N PHE A 130 -0.70 -3.14 -15.99
CA PHE A 130 -2.17 -3.13 -15.82
C PHE A 130 -2.63 -3.44 -14.37
N PRO A 131 -2.09 -4.46 -13.68
CA PRO A 131 -2.49 -4.76 -12.30
C PRO A 131 -2.19 -3.62 -11.33
N PHE A 132 -1.07 -2.92 -11.53
CA PHE A 132 -0.66 -1.80 -10.68
C PHE A 132 -1.51 -0.56 -10.92
N ILE A 133 -1.83 -0.26 -12.18
CA ILE A 133 -2.72 0.84 -12.55
C ILE A 133 -4.13 0.57 -11.99
N GLY A 134 -4.63 -0.66 -12.11
CA GLY A 134 -5.93 -1.07 -11.56
C GLY A 134 -5.98 -0.92 -10.04
N ALA A 135 -4.96 -1.42 -9.32
CA ALA A 135 -4.84 -1.25 -7.87
C ALA A 135 -4.76 0.22 -7.46
N TRP A 136 -4.04 1.04 -8.22
CA TRP A 136 -3.90 2.48 -7.98
C TRP A 136 -5.22 3.23 -8.17
N ILE A 137 -5.95 2.95 -9.25
CA ILE A 137 -7.29 3.52 -9.50
C ILE A 137 -8.27 3.07 -8.41
N GLY A 138 -8.31 1.79 -8.10
CA GLY A 138 -9.19 1.23 -7.06
C GLY A 138 -8.94 1.87 -5.69
N TYR A 139 -7.67 2.06 -5.31
CA TYR A 139 -7.32 2.76 -4.07
C TYR A 139 -7.81 4.22 -4.08
N ASN A 140 -7.61 4.96 -5.17
CA ASN A 140 -8.06 6.35 -5.29
C ASN A 140 -9.59 6.48 -5.18
N VAL A 141 -10.32 5.60 -5.88
CA VAL A 141 -11.79 5.57 -5.82
C VAL A 141 -12.27 5.25 -4.40
N GLY A 142 -11.70 4.21 -3.77
CA GLY A 142 -12.06 3.79 -2.42
C GLY A 142 -11.76 4.85 -1.35
N GLU A 143 -10.62 5.54 -1.44
CA GLU A 143 -10.30 6.59 -0.47
C GLU A 143 -11.14 7.84 -0.68
N THR A 144 -11.48 8.18 -1.92
CA THR A 144 -12.35 9.32 -2.22
C THR A 144 -13.78 9.07 -1.73
N THR A 145 -14.33 7.87 -1.90
CA THR A 145 -15.65 7.51 -1.34
C THR A 145 -15.64 7.51 0.19
N ASN A 146 -14.59 7.00 0.81
CA ASN A 146 -14.39 7.07 2.26
C ASN A 146 -14.35 8.52 2.77
N ILE A 147 -13.65 9.43 2.07
CA ILE A 147 -13.60 10.86 2.41
C ILE A 147 -14.98 11.50 2.26
N LYS A 148 -15.74 11.18 1.21
CA LYS A 148 -17.11 11.70 1.02
C LYS A 148 -18.05 11.24 2.13
N SER A 149 -17.93 9.99 2.59
CA SER A 149 -18.72 9.41 3.70
C SER A 149 -18.42 9.98 5.10
N LEU A 150 -17.50 10.94 5.19
CA LEU A 150 -17.22 11.72 6.41
C LEU A 150 -18.01 13.04 6.44
N THR A 151 -18.89 13.26 5.46
CA THR A 151 -19.84 14.39 5.37
C THR A 151 -21.20 13.89 5.83
#